data_AF-A0A6A6NWE7-F1
#
_entry.id   AF-A0A6A6NWE7-F1
#
_cell.length_a   1.000
_cell.length_b   1.000
_cell.length_c   1.000
_cell.angle_alpha   90.00
_cell.angle_beta   90.00
_cell.angle_gamma   90.00
#
_symmetry.space_group_name_H-M   'P 1'
#
loop_
_entity.id
_entity.type
_entity.pdbx_description
1 polymer ?
#
loop_
_entity_poly.entity_id
_entity_poly.type
_entity_poly.pdbx_seq_one_letter_code
_entity_poly.pdbx_strand_id
1 'polypeptide(L)'
;MPENLYFRQPATQRMLLDILFVWAKLNPDCGYRQGMHELLAPVLWVVERDAVDPDSLASSSPAGGDGDDALVRDLFDVAFVEHDTFTLFGLVMQNAKAFYESSEPPRGSKSSLKGPSEDNDSPILQRCKRIFGHYLPLVDPALAAHLREIEVLPQIFLMRWIRLLYGREFPFDDTLQLWDLLFAQDPSLDLVDLICVAMLLRIRWSREFLSPSSNHLPSSDLLGRTQYSNSH
;
A
#
# COMPACT_ATOMS: atom_id res chain seq x y z
N MET A 1 2.78 8.45 9.76
CA MET A 1 1.41 8.22 10.30
C MET A 1 1.24 8.70 11.76
N PRO A 2 1.94 8.19 12.79
CA PRO A 2 1.63 8.48 14.21
C PRO A 2 2.00 9.89 14.73
N GLU A 3 2.61 10.72 13.87
CA GLU A 3 2.98 12.10 14.19
C GLU A 3 1.85 13.10 13.92
N ASN A 4 0.82 12.72 13.15
CA ASN A 4 -0.33 13.58 12.92
C ASN A 4 -1.21 13.62 14.18
N LEU A 5 -1.38 14.82 14.74
CA LEU A 5 -2.17 15.06 15.96
C LEU A 5 -3.62 14.63 15.83
N TYR A 6 -4.16 14.63 14.61
CA TYR A 6 -5.51 14.18 14.31
C TYR A 6 -5.77 12.74 14.82
N PHE A 7 -4.87 11.79 14.55
CA PHE A 7 -5.03 10.39 14.99
C PHE A 7 -4.87 10.18 16.51
N ARG A 8 -4.46 11.22 17.25
CA ARG A 8 -4.38 11.19 18.73
C ARG A 8 -5.64 11.72 19.39
N GLN A 9 -6.57 12.28 18.62
CA GLN A 9 -7.82 12.79 19.16
C GLN A 9 -8.70 11.62 19.65
N PRO A 10 -9.30 11.72 20.85
CA PRO A 10 -10.14 10.65 21.39
C PRO A 10 -11.35 10.31 20.51
N ALA A 11 -11.90 11.28 19.80
CA ALA A 11 -13.02 11.08 18.88
C ALA A 11 -12.60 10.21 17.68
N THR A 12 -11.50 10.56 17.02
CA THR A 12 -10.92 9.78 15.91
C THR A 12 -10.56 8.36 16.34
N GLN A 13 -9.93 8.21 17.52
CA GLN A 13 -9.60 6.88 18.06
C GLN A 13 -10.84 6.02 18.32
N ARG A 14 -11.94 6.63 18.79
CA ARG A 14 -13.21 5.94 18.99
C ARG A 14 -13.79 5.45 17.66
N MET A 15 -13.88 6.32 16.65
CA MET A 15 -14.37 5.95 15.32
C MET A 15 -13.54 4.81 14.72
N LEU A 16 -12.21 4.87 14.80
CA LEU A 16 -11.34 3.78 14.32
C LEU A 16 -11.62 2.46 15.05
N LEU A 17 -11.82 2.50 16.36
CA LEU A 17 -12.12 1.30 17.16
C LEU A 17 -13.48 0.70 16.80
N ASP A 18 -14.51 1.53 16.66
CA ASP A 18 -15.88 1.09 16.39
C ASP A 18 -15.96 0.45 14.99
N ILE A 19 -15.38 1.10 13.97
CA ILE A 19 -15.27 0.57 12.60
C ILE A 19 -14.54 -0.78 12.60
N LEU A 20 -13.36 -0.87 13.22
CA LEU A 20 -12.58 -2.11 13.25
C LEU A 20 -13.28 -3.22 14.04
N PHE A 21 -13.98 -2.86 15.12
CA PHE A 21 -14.74 -3.81 15.92
C PHE A 21 -15.87 -4.43 15.09
N VAL A 22 -16.68 -3.60 14.42
CA VAL A 22 -17.76 -4.06 13.55
C VAL A 22 -17.20 -4.88 12.40
N TRP A 23 -16.16 -4.40 11.72
CA TRP A 23 -15.53 -5.12 10.62
C TRP A 23 -15.03 -6.51 11.05
N ALA A 24 -14.34 -6.59 12.20
CA ALA A 24 -13.81 -7.85 12.72
C ALA A 24 -14.91 -8.83 13.14
N LYS A 25 -16.06 -8.34 13.61
CA LYS A 25 -17.23 -9.16 13.91
C LYS A 25 -17.88 -9.73 12.65
N LEU A 26 -17.90 -8.96 11.56
CA LEU A 26 -18.43 -9.39 10.26
C LEU A 26 -17.46 -10.32 9.50
N ASN A 27 -16.16 -10.28 9.81
CA ASN A 27 -15.12 -11.10 9.18
C ASN A 27 -14.38 -11.98 10.21
N PRO A 28 -15.04 -12.99 10.81
CA PRO A 28 -14.48 -13.79 11.91
C PRO A 28 -13.29 -14.68 11.50
N ASP A 29 -13.14 -14.94 10.19
CA ASP A 29 -12.03 -15.70 9.61
C ASP A 29 -10.70 -14.94 9.63
N CYS A 30 -10.74 -13.62 9.43
CA CYS A 30 -9.56 -12.76 9.59
C CYS A 30 -9.47 -12.18 11.00
N GLY A 31 -10.58 -11.62 11.49
CA GLY A 31 -10.65 -10.80 12.70
C GLY A 31 -9.80 -9.54 12.61
N TYR A 32 -9.65 -8.84 13.73
CA TYR A 32 -8.71 -7.72 13.82
C TYR A 32 -7.27 -8.24 13.88
N ARG A 33 -6.39 -7.63 13.09
CA ARG A 33 -4.94 -7.86 13.10
C ARG A 33 -4.20 -6.54 13.25
N GLN A 34 -3.07 -6.58 13.96
CA GLN A 34 -2.24 -5.41 14.15
C GLN A 34 -1.78 -4.84 12.80
N GLY A 35 -1.90 -3.52 12.64
CA GLY A 35 -1.64 -2.79 11.39
C GLY A 35 -2.92 -2.34 10.67
N MET A 36 -4.05 -3.03 10.87
CA MET A 36 -5.31 -2.65 10.19
C MET A 36 -5.79 -1.25 10.58
N HIS A 37 -5.54 -0.80 11.81
CA HIS A 37 -5.87 0.56 12.24
C HIS A 37 -5.03 1.63 11.51
N GLU A 38 -3.81 1.29 11.11
CA GLU A 38 -2.96 2.19 10.31
C GLU A 38 -3.37 2.21 8.85
N LEU A 39 -3.98 1.13 8.35
CA LEU A 39 -4.58 1.08 7.02
C LEU A 39 -5.93 1.83 6.99
N LEU A 40 -6.71 1.77 8.07
CA LEU A 40 -7.98 2.47 8.20
C LEU A 40 -7.82 3.99 8.38
N ALA A 41 -6.80 4.40 9.14
CA ALA A 41 -6.58 5.80 9.50
C ALA A 41 -6.57 6.78 8.29
N PRO A 42 -5.84 6.53 7.19
CA PRO A 42 -5.87 7.39 6.01
C PRO A 42 -7.25 7.46 5.35
N VAL A 43 -8.00 6.36 5.33
CA VAL A 43 -9.36 6.32 4.77
C VAL A 43 -10.27 7.25 5.57
N LEU A 44 -10.28 7.11 6.91
CA LEU A 44 -11.06 7.98 7.79
C LEU A 44 -10.68 9.47 7.60
N TRP A 45 -9.38 9.75 7.50
CA TRP A 45 -8.90 11.12 7.32
C TRP A 45 -9.38 11.76 6.03
N VAL A 46 -9.43 11.01 4.91
CA VAL A 46 -9.91 11.54 3.62
C VAL A 46 -11.42 11.78 3.71
N VAL A 47 -12.17 10.80 4.20
CA VAL A 47 -13.63 10.90 4.33
C VAL A 47 -14.04 12.07 5.21
N GLU A 48 -13.40 12.26 6.37
CA GLU A 48 -13.71 13.38 7.26
C GLU A 48 -13.34 14.74 6.66
N ARG A 49 -12.34 14.81 5.78
CA ARG A 49 -11.96 16.06 5.09
C ARG A 49 -12.88 16.42 3.93
N ASP A 50 -13.40 15.40 3.25
CA ASP A 50 -14.36 15.59 2.15
C ASP A 50 -15.78 15.79 2.69
N ALA A 51 -16.03 15.45 3.95
CA ALA A 51 -17.30 15.63 4.62
C ALA A 51 -17.73 17.10 4.67
N VAL A 52 -19.02 17.32 4.42
CA VAL A 52 -19.65 18.62 4.38
C VAL A 52 -20.73 18.71 5.44
N ASP A 53 -20.70 19.80 6.19
CA ASP A 53 -21.80 20.15 7.11
C ASP A 53 -22.96 20.73 6.28
N PRO A 54 -24.15 20.09 6.26
CA PRO A 54 -25.29 20.59 5.50
C PRO A 54 -25.70 22.01 5.90
N ASP A 55 -25.50 22.42 7.16
CA ASP A 55 -25.80 23.77 7.64
C ASP A 55 -24.81 24.81 7.06
N SER A 56 -23.56 24.42 6.83
CA SER A 56 -22.53 25.29 6.27
C SER A 56 -22.83 25.70 4.81
N LEU A 57 -23.38 24.79 4.01
CA LEU A 57 -23.73 25.02 2.60
C LEU A 57 -25.08 25.73 2.40
N ALA A 58 -26.00 25.63 3.38
CA ALA A 58 -27.28 26.35 3.33
C ALA A 58 -27.09 27.88 3.36
N SER A 59 -25.98 28.34 3.95
CA SER A 59 -25.63 29.76 4.05
C SER A 59 -24.99 30.36 2.78
N SER A 60 -24.50 29.53 1.86
CA SER A 60 -23.69 29.94 0.71
C SER A 60 -24.41 29.87 -0.65
N SER A 61 -25.63 29.34 -0.71
CA SER A 61 -26.37 29.15 -1.98
C SER A 61 -27.43 30.23 -2.21
N PRO A 62 -27.26 31.16 -3.17
CA PRO A 62 -28.37 31.89 -3.76
C PRO A 62 -29.16 30.93 -4.66
N ALA A 63 -30.48 30.93 -4.53
CA ALA A 63 -31.43 30.11 -5.26
C ALA A 63 -31.04 29.82 -6.73
N GLY A 64 -30.61 28.59 -7.06
CA GLY A 64 -30.33 28.23 -8.46
C GLY A 64 -29.60 26.92 -8.79
N GLY A 65 -28.95 26.22 -7.85
CA GLY A 65 -28.18 24.98 -8.12
C GLY A 65 -28.78 23.75 -7.44
N ASP A 66 -29.94 23.27 -7.88
CA ASP A 66 -30.80 22.41 -7.03
C ASP A 66 -30.48 20.89 -7.10
N GLY A 67 -29.64 20.44 -8.05
CA GLY A 67 -29.36 19.01 -8.28
C GLY A 67 -28.03 18.53 -7.72
N ASP A 68 -26.93 19.12 -8.18
CA ASP A 68 -25.58 18.66 -7.86
C ASP A 68 -25.19 18.98 -6.40
N ASP A 69 -25.61 20.13 -5.87
CA ASP A 69 -25.35 20.50 -4.47
C ASP A 69 -26.12 19.62 -3.48
N ALA A 70 -27.33 19.17 -3.86
CA ALA A 70 -28.11 18.22 -3.07
C ALA A 70 -27.46 16.83 -3.05
N LEU A 71 -26.96 16.35 -4.20
CA LEU A 71 -26.23 15.10 -4.29
C LEU A 71 -24.92 15.13 -3.48
N VAL A 72 -24.16 16.24 -3.54
CA VAL A 72 -22.93 16.41 -2.76
C VAL A 72 -23.22 16.40 -1.26
N ARG A 73 -24.32 17.04 -0.81
CA ARG A 73 -24.75 17.00 0.59
C ARG A 73 -25.09 15.59 1.05
N ASP A 74 -25.83 14.84 0.23
CA ASP A 74 -26.23 13.47 0.58
C ASP A 74 -25.04 12.49 0.55
N LEU A 75 -24.07 12.70 -0.35
CA LEU A 75 -22.92 11.81 -0.51
C LEU A 75 -21.80 12.05 0.52
N PHE A 76 -21.63 13.29 0.97
CA PHE A 76 -20.56 13.70 1.87
C PHE A 76 -21.08 14.21 3.22
N ASP A 77 -22.21 13.72 3.71
CA ASP A 77 -22.77 14.18 4.98
C ASP A 77 -21.84 13.83 6.17
N VAL A 78 -21.47 14.84 6.96
CA VAL A 78 -20.66 14.70 8.17
C VAL A 78 -21.25 13.70 9.19
N ALA A 79 -22.56 13.50 9.21
CA ALA A 79 -23.22 12.52 10.08
C ALA A 79 -22.90 11.07 9.71
N PHE A 80 -22.45 10.81 8.47
CA PHE A 80 -22.23 9.47 7.93
C PHE A 80 -20.74 9.12 7.73
N VAL A 81 -19.81 10.01 8.11
CA VAL A 81 -18.34 9.79 8.01
C VAL A 81 -17.91 8.40 8.48
N GLU A 82 -18.39 7.95 9.64
CA GLU A 82 -18.04 6.63 10.19
C GLU A 82 -18.54 5.48 9.29
N HIS A 83 -19.74 5.60 8.74
CA HIS A 83 -20.38 4.60 7.88
C HIS A 83 -19.70 4.53 6.50
N ASP A 84 -19.39 5.67 5.92
CA ASP A 84 -18.70 5.76 4.63
C ASP A 84 -17.28 5.23 4.74
N THR A 85 -16.60 5.60 5.84
CA THR A 85 -15.27 5.06 6.15
C THR A 85 -15.33 3.55 6.32
N PHE A 86 -16.31 3.00 7.04
CA PHE A 86 -16.48 1.55 7.18
C PHE A 86 -16.66 0.87 5.81
N THR A 87 -17.47 1.45 4.93
CA THR A 87 -17.74 0.92 3.60
C THR A 87 -16.49 0.92 2.73
N LEU A 88 -15.78 2.06 2.65
CA LEU A 88 -14.54 2.19 1.88
C LEU A 88 -13.43 1.28 2.42
N PHE A 89 -13.29 1.19 3.74
CA PHE A 89 -12.36 0.24 4.36
C PHE A 89 -12.71 -1.20 4.01
N GLY A 90 -14.00 -1.53 3.96
CA GLY A 90 -14.51 -2.81 3.48
C GLY A 90 -14.01 -3.12 2.06
N LEU A 91 -14.09 -2.16 1.14
CA LEU A 91 -13.61 -2.30 -0.24
C LEU A 91 -12.10 -2.55 -0.30
N VAL A 92 -11.29 -1.77 0.44
CA VAL A 92 -9.83 -1.98 0.50
C VAL A 92 -9.52 -3.37 1.04
N MET A 93 -10.23 -3.79 2.10
CA MET A 93 -10.03 -5.09 2.72
C MET A 93 -10.48 -6.27 1.85
N GLN A 94 -11.34 -6.11 0.83
CA GLN A 94 -11.68 -7.20 -0.08
C GLN A 94 -10.44 -7.85 -0.70
N ASN A 95 -9.45 -7.03 -1.07
CA ASN A 95 -8.20 -7.50 -1.66
C ASN A 95 -7.03 -7.50 -0.65
N ALA A 96 -7.04 -6.62 0.35
CA ALA A 96 -5.98 -6.56 1.36
C ALA A 96 -6.10 -7.61 2.48
N LYS A 97 -7.27 -8.25 2.67
CA LYS A 97 -7.49 -9.24 3.74
C LYS A 97 -6.49 -10.39 3.73
N ALA A 98 -6.11 -10.89 2.55
CA ALA A 98 -5.11 -11.95 2.41
C ALA A 98 -3.73 -11.57 3.00
N PHE A 99 -3.43 -10.29 3.17
CA PHE A 99 -2.17 -9.83 3.80
C PHE A 99 -2.14 -10.10 5.32
N TYR A 100 -3.31 -10.30 5.92
CA TYR A 100 -3.53 -10.42 7.35
C TYR A 100 -3.91 -11.84 7.81
N GLU A 101 -4.29 -12.71 6.87
CA GLU A 101 -4.61 -14.10 7.14
C GLU A 101 -3.38 -14.88 7.66
N SER A 102 -3.61 -15.68 8.70
CA SER A 102 -2.61 -16.59 9.25
C SER A 102 -2.79 -17.96 8.60
N SER A 103 -1.71 -18.69 8.38
CA SER A 103 -1.76 -20.04 7.78
C SER A 103 -2.32 -21.13 8.71
N GLU A 104 -3.15 -20.77 9.69
CA GLU A 104 -3.72 -21.77 10.60
C GLU A 104 -4.73 -22.63 9.83
N PRO A 105 -4.59 -23.96 9.84
CA PRO A 105 -5.61 -24.83 9.28
C PRO A 105 -6.92 -24.65 10.07
N PRO A 106 -8.10 -24.71 9.43
CA PRO A 106 -9.37 -24.55 10.10
C PRO A 106 -9.47 -25.55 11.26
N ARG A 107 -9.72 -25.02 12.46
CA ARG A 107 -9.88 -25.79 13.71
C ARG A 107 -11.00 -26.80 13.52
N GLY A 108 -10.64 -28.04 13.20
CA GLY A 108 -11.59 -29.14 12.96
C GLY A 108 -11.08 -30.22 12.00
N SER A 109 -10.08 -29.94 11.15
CA SER A 109 -9.53 -30.96 10.26
C SER A 109 -8.51 -31.85 10.98
N LYS A 110 -8.91 -33.07 11.35
CA LYS A 110 -7.97 -34.15 11.66
C LYS A 110 -7.34 -34.63 10.34
N SER A 111 -6.20 -34.05 9.96
CA SER A 111 -5.33 -34.59 8.91
C SER A 111 -3.93 -34.68 9.51
N SER A 112 -3.53 -35.87 9.97
CA SER A 112 -2.86 -36.92 9.20
C SER A 112 -1.43 -36.53 8.84
N LEU A 113 -0.50 -37.40 9.25
CA LEU A 113 0.94 -37.27 9.13
C LEU A 113 1.37 -36.96 7.67
N LYS A 114 1.61 -35.70 7.37
CA LYS A 114 2.50 -35.27 6.28
C LYS A 114 3.44 -34.23 6.86
N GLY A 115 4.74 -34.40 6.58
CA GLY A 115 5.80 -33.49 7.04
C GLY A 115 5.58 -32.05 6.57
N PRO A 116 6.45 -31.11 7.00
CA PRO A 116 6.30 -29.69 6.67
C PRO A 116 6.46 -29.50 5.15
N SER A 117 5.35 -29.45 4.42
CA SER A 117 5.34 -29.01 3.03
C SER A 117 5.42 -27.49 3.01
N GLU A 118 6.28 -26.93 2.15
CA GLU A 118 6.44 -25.48 1.91
C GLU A 118 5.14 -24.77 1.47
N ASP A 119 4.07 -25.54 1.23
CA ASP A 119 2.72 -25.13 0.84
C ASP A 119 1.86 -24.58 2.00
N ASN A 120 2.37 -24.63 3.24
CA ASN A 120 1.64 -24.16 4.42
C ASN A 120 2.04 -22.75 4.86
N ASP A 121 2.54 -21.95 3.91
CA ASP A 121 2.92 -20.56 4.13
C ASP A 121 1.70 -19.64 4.03
N SER A 122 1.64 -18.63 4.90
CA SER A 122 0.62 -17.57 4.80
C SER A 122 0.69 -16.87 3.44
N PRO A 123 -0.42 -16.36 2.88
CA PRO A 123 -0.44 -15.73 1.56
C PRO A 123 0.58 -14.59 1.42
N ILE A 124 0.76 -13.79 2.46
CA ILE A 124 1.76 -12.71 2.46
C ILE A 124 3.21 -13.22 2.39
N LEU A 125 3.51 -14.35 3.03
CA LEU A 125 4.84 -14.95 2.97
C LEU A 125 5.10 -15.51 1.57
N GLN A 126 4.09 -16.12 0.93
CA GLN A 126 4.17 -16.54 -0.46
C GLN A 126 4.44 -15.36 -1.39
N ARG A 127 3.78 -14.20 -1.18
CA ARG A 127 4.06 -12.96 -1.93
C ARG A 127 5.50 -12.49 -1.72
N CYS A 128 5.99 -12.48 -0.47
CA CYS A 128 7.38 -12.10 -0.17
C CYS A 128 8.38 -13.01 -0.89
N LYS A 129 8.15 -14.33 -0.87
CA LYS A 129 8.98 -15.33 -1.59
C LYS A 129 8.91 -15.11 -3.10
N ARG A 130 7.74 -14.82 -3.67
CA ARG A 130 7.57 -14.53 -5.09
C ARG A 130 8.33 -13.27 -5.53
N ILE A 131 8.25 -12.19 -4.76
CA ILE A 131 8.98 -10.95 -5.05
C ILE A 131 10.48 -11.20 -5.15
N PHE A 132 11.05 -11.94 -4.19
CA PHE A 132 12.50 -12.17 -4.13
C PHE A 132 13.00 -13.33 -4.98
N GLY A 133 12.19 -14.37 -5.15
CA GLY A 133 12.54 -15.57 -5.88
C GLY A 133 12.27 -15.45 -7.39
N HIS A 134 11.33 -14.59 -7.79
CA HIS A 134 10.91 -14.46 -9.18
C HIS A 134 11.09 -13.05 -9.73
N TYR A 135 10.46 -12.03 -9.15
CA TYR A 135 10.47 -10.70 -9.76
C TYR A 135 11.84 -10.00 -9.67
N LEU A 136 12.47 -10.01 -8.49
CA LEU A 136 13.73 -9.32 -8.28
C LEU A 136 14.88 -9.89 -9.15
N PRO A 137 15.08 -11.22 -9.26
CA PRO A 137 16.13 -11.77 -10.12
C PRO A 137 15.92 -11.49 -11.62
N LEU A 138 14.68 -11.33 -12.07
CA LEU A 138 14.36 -11.00 -13.45
C LEU A 138 14.76 -9.56 -13.80
N VAL A 139 14.57 -8.63 -12.86
CA VAL A 139 14.84 -7.21 -13.08
C VAL A 139 16.29 -6.85 -12.74
N ASP A 140 16.83 -7.39 -11.65
CA ASP A 140 18.18 -7.13 -11.17
C ASP A 140 18.78 -8.38 -10.47
N PRO A 141 19.44 -9.27 -11.23
CA PRO A 141 20.01 -10.49 -10.70
C PRO A 141 21.17 -10.23 -9.73
N ALA A 142 21.91 -9.12 -9.91
CA ALA A 142 23.04 -8.78 -9.03
C ALA A 142 22.54 -8.37 -7.63
N LEU A 143 21.48 -7.56 -7.56
CA LEU A 143 20.86 -7.22 -6.28
C LEU A 143 20.27 -8.46 -5.61
N ALA A 144 19.58 -9.31 -6.38
CA ALA A 144 18.99 -10.54 -5.84
C ALA A 144 20.04 -11.51 -5.28
N ALA A 145 21.20 -11.65 -5.95
CA ALA A 145 22.31 -12.47 -5.46
C ALA A 145 22.93 -11.87 -4.18
N HIS A 146 23.16 -10.56 -4.16
CA HIS A 146 23.70 -9.88 -2.99
C HIS A 146 22.80 -10.03 -1.76
N LEU A 147 21.48 -9.81 -1.90
CA LEU A 147 20.53 -9.96 -0.80
C LEU A 147 20.45 -11.40 -0.28
N ARG A 148 20.65 -12.40 -1.16
CA ARG A 148 20.77 -13.81 -0.75
C ARG A 148 22.06 -14.11 -0.01
N GLU A 149 23.18 -13.53 -0.43
CA GLU A 149 24.49 -13.71 0.22
C GLU A 149 24.52 -13.14 1.63
N ILE A 150 23.89 -11.99 1.87
CA ILE A 150 23.76 -11.40 3.20
C ILE A 150 22.66 -12.04 4.07
N GLU A 151 22.04 -13.13 3.58
CA GLU A 151 20.97 -13.88 4.24
C GLU A 151 19.79 -13.01 4.71
N VAL A 152 19.48 -11.95 3.96
CA VAL A 152 18.36 -11.07 4.31
C VAL A 152 17.04 -11.76 3.96
N LEU A 153 16.27 -12.03 5.00
CA LEU A 153 14.92 -12.57 4.88
C LEU A 153 13.95 -11.48 4.39
N PRO A 154 13.32 -11.66 3.20
CA PRO A 154 12.47 -10.63 2.58
C PRO A 154 11.33 -10.14 3.47
N GLN A 155 10.77 -11.07 4.25
CA GLN A 155 9.61 -10.83 5.09
C GLN A 155 9.86 -9.82 6.22
N ILE A 156 11.13 -9.60 6.61
CA ILE A 156 11.49 -8.67 7.69
C ILE A 156 11.01 -7.25 7.39
N PHE A 157 11.02 -6.83 6.12
CA PHE A 157 10.56 -5.50 5.71
C PHE A 157 9.34 -5.55 4.77
N LEU A 158 9.25 -6.53 3.86
CA LEU A 158 8.16 -6.59 2.89
C LEU A 158 6.79 -6.77 3.54
N MET A 159 6.70 -7.56 4.62
CA MET A 159 5.40 -7.75 5.30
C MET A 159 4.82 -6.44 5.81
N ARG A 160 5.69 -5.55 6.32
CA ARG A 160 5.29 -4.23 6.81
C ARG A 160 4.89 -3.31 5.66
N TRP A 161 5.67 -3.30 4.57
CA TRP A 161 5.37 -2.51 3.38
C TRP A 161 4.02 -2.89 2.78
N ILE A 162 3.78 -4.20 2.61
CA ILE A 162 2.55 -4.73 1.99
C ILE A 162 1.34 -4.52 2.90
N ARG A 163 1.41 -4.90 4.18
CA ARG A 163 0.25 -4.78 5.10
C ARG A 163 -0.22 -3.34 5.25
N LEU A 164 0.72 -2.41 5.30
CA LEU A 164 0.41 -1.00 5.55
C LEU A 164 0.28 -0.19 4.26
N LEU A 165 0.29 -0.84 3.09
CA LEU A 165 0.33 -0.21 1.77
C LEU A 165 1.29 1.00 1.75
N TYR A 166 2.52 0.77 2.24
CA TYR A 166 3.61 1.74 2.31
C TYR A 166 3.39 2.96 3.22
N GLY A 167 2.34 3.00 4.05
CA GLY A 167 2.04 4.15 4.92
C GLY A 167 3.09 4.50 5.98
N ARG A 168 4.15 3.69 6.09
CA ARG A 168 5.33 3.99 6.93
C ARG A 168 6.61 4.25 6.13
N GLU A 169 6.59 4.11 4.81
CA GLU A 169 7.76 4.32 3.94
C GLU A 169 7.75 5.71 3.32
N PHE A 170 6.58 6.32 3.19
CA PHE A 170 6.39 7.64 2.62
C PHE A 170 5.79 8.61 3.65
N PRO A 171 6.01 9.92 3.47
CA PRO A 171 5.21 10.95 4.13
C PRO A 171 3.71 10.70 3.93
N PHE A 172 2.90 11.24 4.84
CA PHE A 172 1.46 10.98 4.83
C PHE A 172 0.79 11.43 3.51
N ASP A 173 1.06 12.65 3.07
CA ASP A 173 0.47 13.20 1.84
C ASP A 173 0.93 12.43 0.58
N ASP A 174 2.18 11.97 0.54
CA ASP A 174 2.70 11.14 -0.55
C ASP A 174 2.06 9.74 -0.54
N THR A 175 1.74 9.22 0.65
CA THR A 175 1.02 7.93 0.79
C THR A 175 -0.38 8.05 0.19
N LEU A 176 -1.07 9.16 0.41
CA LEU A 176 -2.41 9.40 -0.17
C LEU A 176 -2.34 9.44 -1.70
N GLN A 177 -1.40 10.20 -2.27
CA GLN A 177 -1.20 10.25 -3.73
C GLN A 177 -0.85 8.87 -4.32
N LEU A 178 -0.04 8.08 -3.61
CA LEU A 178 0.26 6.72 -4.01
C LEU A 178 -1.00 5.84 -4.01
N TRP A 179 -1.86 5.99 -3.01
CA TRP A 179 -3.11 5.24 -2.89
C TRP A 179 -4.12 5.61 -3.98
N ASP A 180 -4.23 6.89 -4.35
CA ASP A 180 -5.08 7.33 -5.47
C ASP A 180 -4.71 6.59 -6.77
N LEU A 181 -3.42 6.55 -7.10
CA LEU A 181 -2.94 5.84 -8.28
C LEU A 181 -3.09 4.32 -8.15
N LEU A 182 -2.79 3.76 -6.98
CA LEU A 182 -2.87 2.33 -6.74
C LEU A 182 -4.30 1.83 -6.91
N PHE A 183 -5.27 2.46 -6.23
CA PHE A 183 -6.67 2.05 -6.30
C PHE A 183 -7.32 2.36 -7.64
N ALA A 184 -6.91 3.43 -8.32
CA ALA A 184 -7.44 3.75 -9.66
C ALA A 184 -6.94 2.78 -10.74
N GLN A 185 -5.68 2.34 -10.68
CA GLN A 185 -5.09 1.48 -11.70
C GLN A 185 -5.27 -0.01 -11.41
N ASP A 186 -5.18 -0.40 -10.14
CA ASP A 186 -5.19 -1.79 -9.74
C ASP A 186 -5.93 -2.02 -8.42
N PRO A 187 -7.26 -2.18 -8.48
CA PRO A 187 -8.05 -2.53 -7.31
C PRO A 187 -7.66 -3.89 -6.70
N SER A 188 -7.07 -4.83 -7.43
CA SER A 188 -6.69 -6.16 -6.91
C SER A 188 -5.39 -6.17 -6.11
N LEU A 189 -4.64 -5.05 -6.08
CA LEU A 189 -3.40 -4.86 -5.32
C LEU A 189 -2.28 -5.83 -5.74
N ASP A 190 -2.22 -6.22 -7.01
CA ASP A 190 -1.12 -7.00 -7.60
C ASP A 190 0.11 -6.11 -7.87
N LEU A 191 -0.10 -4.84 -8.24
CA LEU A 191 0.93 -3.81 -8.41
C LEU A 191 1.77 -3.59 -7.15
N VAL A 192 1.24 -3.90 -5.97
CA VAL A 192 1.97 -3.85 -4.69
C VAL A 192 3.28 -4.65 -4.77
N ASP A 193 3.27 -5.82 -5.43
CA ASP A 193 4.50 -6.61 -5.56
C ASP A 193 5.56 -5.89 -6.42
N LEU A 194 5.12 -5.23 -7.50
CA LEU A 194 6.00 -4.50 -8.41
C LEU A 194 6.51 -3.20 -7.79
N ILE A 195 5.68 -2.50 -7.02
CA ILE A 195 6.10 -1.31 -6.26
C ILE A 195 7.17 -1.71 -5.24
N CYS A 196 7.04 -2.86 -4.57
CA CYS A 196 8.10 -3.37 -3.68
C CYS A 196 9.44 -3.56 -4.42
N VAL A 197 9.42 -4.13 -5.63
CA VAL A 197 10.63 -4.28 -6.46
C VAL A 197 11.18 -2.91 -6.86
N ALA A 198 10.33 -1.99 -7.33
CA ALA A 198 10.73 -0.65 -7.71
C ALA A 198 11.38 0.12 -6.55
N MET A 199 10.85 -0.01 -5.33
CA MET A 199 11.44 0.56 -4.13
C MET A 199 12.82 -0.02 -3.82
N LEU A 200 13.00 -1.35 -3.94
CA LEU A 200 14.31 -1.98 -3.75
C LEU A 200 15.35 -1.46 -4.74
N LEU A 201 14.98 -1.34 -6.01
CA LEU A 201 15.84 -0.77 -7.06
C LEU A 201 16.18 0.70 -6.77
N ARG A 202 15.18 1.48 -6.34
CA ARG A 202 15.38 2.89 -5.99
C ARG A 202 16.36 3.07 -4.83
N ILE A 203 16.32 2.19 -3.82
CA ILE A 203 17.26 2.16 -2.69
C ILE A 203 18.66 1.76 -3.16
N ARG A 204 18.78 0.80 -4.07
CA ARG A 204 20.07 0.43 -4.67
C ARG A 204 20.68 1.62 -5.41
N TRP A 205 19.93 2.24 -6.32
CA TRP A 205 20.42 3.36 -7.11
C TRP A 205 20.74 4.59 -6.27
N SER A 206 19.98 4.86 -5.20
CA SER A 206 20.32 5.97 -4.30
C SER A 206 21.67 5.76 -3.63
N ARG A 207 21.99 4.51 -3.27
CA ARG A 207 23.27 4.15 -2.65
C ARG A 207 24.42 4.17 -3.66
N GLU A 208 24.21 3.69 -4.87
CA GLU A 208 25.21 3.75 -5.95
C GLU A 208 25.53 5.22 -6.31
N PHE A 209 24.53 6.10 -6.35
CA PHE A 209 24.74 7.53 -6.60
C PHE A 209 25.46 8.24 -5.44
N LEU A 210 25.30 7.75 -4.21
CA LEU A 210 25.98 8.25 -3.00
C LEU A 210 27.35 7.62 -2.76
N SER A 211 27.76 6.62 -3.56
CA SER A 211 29.14 6.12 -3.60
C SER A 211 29.81 6.49 -4.93
N PRO A 212 30.39 7.70 -5.09
CA PRO A 212 31.07 8.10 -6.33
C PRO A 212 32.40 7.35 -6.57
N SER A 213 32.60 6.18 -5.96
CA SER A 213 33.87 5.46 -5.94
C SER A 213 33.73 4.03 -6.47
N SER A 214 33.04 3.86 -7.60
CA SER A 214 33.26 2.72 -8.51
C SER A 214 32.80 3.08 -9.92
N ASN A 215 33.78 3.45 -10.74
CA ASN A 215 33.66 3.77 -12.16
C ASN A 215 32.80 2.76 -12.95
N HIS A 216 31.85 3.26 -13.73
CA HIS A 216 31.89 3.22 -15.21
C HIS A 216 30.66 3.95 -15.77
N LEU A 217 30.84 5.22 -16.14
CA LEU A 217 29.99 5.83 -17.17
C LEU A 217 30.21 5.04 -18.47
N PRO A 218 29.16 4.57 -19.18
CA PRO A 218 29.35 4.15 -20.55
C PRO A 218 29.67 5.41 -21.36
N SER A 219 30.85 5.40 -22.00
CA SER A 219 31.33 6.46 -22.87
C SER A 219 30.25 6.86 -23.87
N SER A 220 29.87 8.13 -23.83
CA SER A 220 29.21 8.84 -24.90
C SER A 220 30.16 8.96 -26.09
N ASP A 221 30.31 7.88 -26.87
CA ASP A 221 31.10 7.86 -28.10
C ASP A 221 30.39 7.05 -29.20
N LEU A 222 29.11 7.34 -29.42
CA LEU A 222 28.40 6.95 -30.63
C LEU A 222 27.41 8.03 -31.01
N LEU A 223 27.88 9.22 -31.39
CA LEU A 223 27.16 10.14 -32.27
C LEU A 223 28.12 11.21 -32.80
N GLY A 224 28.50 11.08 -34.07
CA GLY A 224 28.91 12.21 -34.90
C GLY A 224 30.41 12.41 -35.09
N ARG A 225 31.03 11.60 -35.95
CA ARG A 225 32.04 12.09 -36.90
C ARG A 225 32.03 11.24 -38.16
N THR A 226 31.07 11.57 -39.01
CA THR A 226 31.04 11.20 -40.42
C THR A 226 32.33 11.70 -41.09
N GLN A 227 32.86 10.83 -41.93
CA GLN A 227 34.09 10.95 -42.71
C GLN A 227 34.18 12.26 -43.50
N TYR A 228 35.31 12.96 -43.41
CA TYR A 228 35.84 13.80 -44.49
C TYR A 228 37.37 13.89 -44.37
N SER A 229 38.07 13.13 -45.22
CA SER A 229 39.46 13.25 -45.70
C SER A 229 39.80 11.88 -46.32
N ASN A 230 40.21 11.68 -47.58
CA ASN A 230 40.94 12.55 -48.49
C ASN A 230 41.00 11.93 -49.91
N SER A 231 41.35 12.74 -50.90
CA SER A 231 42.05 12.42 -52.18
C SER A 231 41.21 12.13 -53.45
N HIS A 232 40.95 13.16 -54.26
CA HIS A 232 41.67 13.45 -55.51
C HIS A 232 41.30 14.84 -56.04
#